data_AF-T2ME71-F1
#
_entry.id   AF-T2ME71-F1
#
_cell.length_a   1.000
_cell.length_b   1.000
_cell.length_c   1.000
_cell.angle_alpha   90.00
_cell.angle_beta   90.00
_cell.angle_gamma   90.00
#
_symmetry.space_group_name_H-M   'P 1'
#
loop_
_entity.id
_entity.type
_entity.pdbx_description
1 polymer ?
#
loop_
_entity_poly.entity_id
_entity_poly.type
_entity_poly.pdbx_seq_one_letter_code
_entity_poly.pdbx_strand_id
1 'polypeptide(L)'
;MLKEVKSAVQFLTKILSWNHRVPNTKLETFSNSLEKLLQTKYERHWHPEKPFQGSAFRCIRINAKFIDPSIIKAADMSGLTQTDLEKMLPKEFTIWIDPHDVSYRIGEDGSICDIPLHDTSLITPNTESSFSFANQHCHSEVPRSNIIESTSVSTFAPC
;
A
#
# COMPACT_ATOMS: atom_id res chain seq x y z
N MET A 1 6.36 -9.17 9.21
CA MET A 1 5.47 -8.06 9.60
C MET A 1 6.20 -6.74 9.73
N LEU A 2 7.21 -6.61 10.59
CA LEU A 2 7.83 -5.31 10.87
C LEU A 2 8.45 -4.64 9.63
N LYS A 3 9.15 -5.41 8.79
CA LYS A 3 9.77 -4.88 7.57
C LYS A 3 8.73 -4.41 6.56
N GLU A 4 7.67 -5.18 6.39
CA GLU A 4 6.58 -4.95 5.44
C GLU A 4 5.75 -3.74 5.85
N VAL A 5 5.38 -3.65 7.14
CA VAL A 5 4.70 -2.47 7.69
C VAL A 5 5.57 -1.22 7.53
N LYS A 6 6.86 -1.30 7.87
CA LYS A 6 7.78 -0.15 7.76
C LYS A 6 7.91 0.33 6.31
N SER A 7 8.10 -0.58 5.35
CA SER A 7 8.16 -0.22 3.92
C SER A 7 6.89 0.47 3.46
N ALA A 8 5.71 -0.06 3.80
CA ALA A 8 4.43 0.55 3.42
C ALA A 8 4.23 1.95 4.05
N VAL A 9 4.60 2.11 5.32
CA VAL A 9 4.46 3.40 6.02
C VAL A 9 5.46 4.44 5.50
N GLN A 10 6.69 4.03 5.20
CA GLN A 10 7.68 4.92 4.58
C GLN A 10 7.21 5.38 3.20
N PHE A 11 6.64 4.49 2.40
CA PHE A 11 6.04 4.83 1.12
C PHE A 11 4.92 5.86 1.26
N LEU A 12 3.97 5.62 2.17
CA LEU A 12 2.90 6.59 2.48
C LEU A 12 3.44 7.94 2.96
N THR A 13 4.42 7.92 3.84
CA THR A 13 5.06 9.15 4.35
C THR A 13 5.76 9.91 3.23
N LYS A 14 6.38 9.20 2.27
CA LYS A 14 6.98 9.82 1.08
C LYS A 14 5.93 10.50 0.20
N ILE A 15 4.76 9.89 0.01
CA ILE A 15 3.62 10.51 -0.71
C ILE A 15 3.24 11.84 -0.03
N LEU A 16 3.05 11.83 1.29
CA LEU A 16 2.69 13.04 2.04
C LEU A 16 3.79 14.12 1.97
N SER A 17 5.07 13.72 1.94
CA SER A 17 6.21 14.63 1.90
C SER A 17 6.34 15.43 0.59
N TRP A 18 5.70 14.99 -0.50
CA TRP A 18 5.71 15.73 -1.75
C TRP A 18 5.00 17.08 -1.66
N ASN A 19 4.11 17.21 -0.68
CA ASN A 19 3.65 18.52 -0.27
C ASN A 19 4.68 19.14 0.69
N HIS A 20 5.59 19.95 0.13
CA HIS A 20 6.66 20.64 0.88
C HIS A 20 6.18 21.58 2.00
N ARG A 21 4.86 21.74 2.18
CA ARG A 21 4.26 22.52 3.28
C ARG A 21 4.06 21.71 4.56
N VAL A 22 4.21 20.39 4.54
CA VAL A 22 4.08 19.55 5.74
C VAL A 22 5.41 19.53 6.49
N PRO A 23 5.46 19.98 7.77
CA PRO A 23 6.69 19.90 8.56
C PRO A 23 7.15 18.45 8.78
N ASN A 24 8.47 18.21 8.71
CA ASN A 24 9.07 16.89 8.93
C ASN A 24 8.65 16.26 10.27
N THR A 25 8.49 17.06 11.32
CA THR A 25 8.03 16.60 12.63
C THR A 25 6.63 15.98 12.58
N LYS A 26 5.73 16.51 11.75
CA LYS A 26 4.40 15.91 11.51
C LYS A 26 4.52 14.61 10.73
N LEU A 27 5.36 14.57 9.69
CA LEU A 27 5.61 13.35 8.90
C LEU A 27 6.19 12.22 9.75
N GLU A 28 7.16 12.52 10.62
CA GLU A 28 7.73 11.56 11.57
C GLU A 28 6.68 11.06 12.57
N THR A 29 5.85 11.97 13.11
CA THR A 29 4.77 11.60 14.02
C THR A 29 3.73 10.72 13.33
N PHE A 30 3.37 11.04 12.08
CA PHE A 30 2.47 10.23 11.26
C PHE A 30 3.04 8.83 11.03
N SER A 31 4.29 8.75 10.57
CA SER A 31 5.00 7.48 10.31
C SER A 31 5.02 6.59 11.56
N ASN A 32 5.51 7.13 12.68
CA ASN A 32 5.63 6.39 13.93
C ASN A 32 4.26 5.94 14.48
N SER A 33 3.23 6.77 14.32
CA SER A 33 1.88 6.45 14.78
C SER A 33 1.25 5.36 13.92
N LEU A 34 1.38 5.47 12.59
CA LEU A 34 0.81 4.50 11.66
C LEU A 34 1.48 3.13 11.80
N GLU A 35 2.82 3.07 11.91
CA GLU A 35 3.53 1.79 12.14
C GLU A 35 2.98 1.04 13.36
N LYS A 36 2.79 1.74 14.48
CA LYS A 36 2.25 1.15 15.71
C LYS A 36 0.81 0.68 15.52
N LEU A 37 -0.04 1.50 14.91
CA LEU A 37 -1.45 1.17 14.66
C LEU A 37 -1.58 -0.07 13.78
N LEU A 38 -0.79 -0.18 12.71
CA LEU A 38 -0.83 -1.32 11.80
C LEU A 38 -0.28 -2.59 12.45
N GLN A 39 0.80 -2.51 13.22
CA GLN A 39 1.31 -3.66 13.96
C GLN A 39 0.26 -4.23 14.92
N THR A 40 -0.43 -3.37 15.68
CA THR A 40 -1.54 -3.79 16.55
C THR A 40 -2.72 -4.34 15.74
N LYS A 41 -3.10 -3.70 14.62
CA LYS A 41 -4.18 -4.17 13.75
C LYS A 41 -3.89 -5.59 13.23
N TYR A 42 -2.64 -5.88 12.86
CA TYR A 42 -2.28 -7.11 12.14
C TYR A 42 -1.89 -8.29 13.03
N GLU A 43 -1.68 -8.08 14.34
CA GLU A 43 -1.13 -9.08 15.28
C GLU A 43 -1.78 -10.48 15.17
N ARG A 44 -3.12 -10.54 15.07
CA ARG A 44 -3.87 -11.82 14.96
C ARG A 44 -4.26 -12.20 13.53
N HIS A 45 -3.85 -11.41 12.57
CA HIS A 45 -4.17 -11.59 11.15
C HIS A 45 -2.88 -11.66 10.34
N TRP A 46 -1.77 -12.14 10.90
CA TRP A 46 -0.49 -12.28 10.20
C TRP A 46 -0.10 -13.76 10.12
N HIS A 47 -0.12 -14.32 8.91
CA HIS A 47 0.13 -15.76 8.69
C HIS A 47 1.26 -15.97 7.66
N PRO A 48 2.54 -16.04 8.07
CA PRO A 48 3.66 -16.20 7.14
C PRO A 48 3.55 -17.41 6.21
N GLU A 49 3.07 -18.54 6.75
CA GLU A 49 2.88 -19.78 5.96
C GLU A 49 1.74 -19.69 4.93
N LYS A 50 0.85 -18.70 5.07
CA LYS A 50 -0.27 -18.44 4.16
C LYS A 50 -0.39 -16.93 3.94
N PRO A 51 0.53 -16.30 3.18
CA PRO A 51 0.65 -14.85 3.13
C PRO A 51 -0.66 -14.12 2.81
N PHE A 52 -1.44 -14.63 1.87
CA PHE A 52 -2.69 -14.01 1.45
C PHE A 52 -3.86 -14.21 2.42
N GLN A 53 -3.74 -15.10 3.41
CA GLN A 53 -4.77 -15.27 4.44
C GLN A 53 -4.85 -13.98 5.27
N GLY A 54 -6.00 -13.32 5.23
CA GLY A 54 -6.22 -12.03 5.90
C GLY A 54 -5.72 -10.80 5.13
N SER A 55 -5.25 -10.95 3.88
CA SER A 55 -4.74 -9.83 3.07
C SER A 55 -5.76 -8.69 2.93
N ALA A 56 -7.04 -9.01 2.66
CA ALA A 56 -8.10 -8.00 2.58
C ALA A 56 -8.33 -7.22 3.89
N PHE A 57 -8.09 -7.84 5.05
CA PHE A 57 -8.17 -7.16 6.36
C PHE A 57 -6.97 -6.23 6.59
N ARG A 58 -5.79 -6.64 6.13
CA ARG A 58 -4.55 -5.85 6.21
C ARG A 58 -4.42 -4.80 5.10
N CYS A 59 -5.28 -4.85 4.09
CA CYS A 59 -5.32 -3.87 3.02
C CYS A 59 -5.56 -2.46 3.59
N ILE A 60 -4.80 -1.48 3.09
CA ILE A 60 -5.07 -0.05 3.26
C ILE A 60 -5.73 0.42 1.98
N ARG A 61 -6.92 1.01 2.09
CA ARG A 61 -7.66 1.53 0.94
C ARG A 61 -8.00 3.00 1.12
N ILE A 62 -7.78 3.76 0.07
CA ILE A 62 -8.18 5.17 -0.08
C ILE A 62 -8.97 5.25 -1.38
N ASN A 63 -10.16 5.85 -1.30
CA ASN A 63 -11.01 6.19 -2.43
C ASN A 63 -11.60 7.60 -2.22
N ALA A 64 -12.34 8.13 -3.19
CA ALA A 64 -12.90 9.49 -3.10
C ALA A 64 -13.83 9.76 -1.90
N LYS A 65 -14.36 8.73 -1.24
CA LYS A 65 -15.31 8.83 -0.12
C LYS A 65 -14.82 8.14 1.17
N PHE A 66 -13.66 7.51 1.13
CA PHE A 66 -13.16 6.65 2.20
C PHE A 66 -11.64 6.74 2.28
N ILE A 67 -11.14 7.00 3.48
CA ILE A 67 -9.74 6.87 3.83
C ILE A 67 -9.66 5.82 4.94
N ASP A 68 -8.73 4.87 4.84
CA ASP A 68 -8.56 3.85 5.86
C ASP A 68 -8.45 4.47 7.27
N PRO A 69 -9.23 3.97 8.27
CA PRO A 69 -9.26 4.56 9.60
C PRO A 69 -7.89 4.64 10.29
N SER A 70 -6.96 3.75 9.95
CA SER A 70 -5.59 3.77 10.50
C SER A 70 -4.82 4.99 10.00
N ILE A 71 -5.03 5.40 8.74
CA ILE A 71 -4.44 6.60 8.14
C ILE A 71 -5.02 7.85 8.80
N ILE A 72 -6.36 7.93 8.94
CA ILE A 72 -7.03 9.06 9.60
C ILE A 72 -6.50 9.22 11.03
N LYS A 73 -6.49 8.14 11.80
CA LYS A 73 -6.02 8.17 13.19
C LYS A 73 -4.55 8.58 13.32
N ALA A 74 -3.67 8.11 12.43
CA ALA A 74 -2.27 8.54 12.40
C ALA A 74 -2.11 10.02 12.00
N ALA A 75 -2.96 10.52 11.11
CA ALA A 75 -2.99 11.92 10.71
C ALA A 75 -3.44 12.82 11.87
N ASP A 76 -4.51 12.44 12.57
CA ASP A 76 -4.99 13.16 13.75
C ASP A 76 -3.89 13.26 14.82
N MET A 77 -3.18 12.15 15.09
CA MET A 77 -2.05 12.12 16.04
C MET A 77 -0.86 13.01 15.63
N SER A 78 -0.70 13.28 14.33
CA SER A 78 0.34 14.17 13.80
C SER A 78 -0.14 15.61 13.56
N GLY A 79 -1.41 15.91 13.86
CA GLY A 79 -2.02 17.22 13.62
C GLY A 79 -2.21 17.53 12.13
N LEU A 80 -2.38 16.50 11.29
CA LEU A 80 -2.85 16.62 9.91
C LEU A 80 -4.37 16.41 9.89
N THR A 81 -5.08 17.24 9.14
CA THR A 81 -6.54 17.10 9.01
C THR A 81 -6.90 16.10 7.91
N GLN A 82 -8.11 15.54 7.96
CA GLN A 82 -8.63 14.73 6.85
C GLN A 82 -8.61 15.50 5.52
N THR A 83 -8.95 16.79 5.53
CA THR A 83 -8.88 17.67 4.35
C THR A 83 -7.45 17.78 3.79
N ASP A 84 -6.43 17.76 4.65
CA ASP A 84 -5.04 17.74 4.19
C ASP A 84 -4.73 16.41 3.50
N LEU A 85 -5.16 15.28 4.07
CA LEU A 85 -4.99 13.96 3.47
C LEU A 85 -5.65 13.86 2.10
N GLU A 86 -6.89 14.33 1.95
CA GLU A 86 -7.64 14.31 0.68
C GLU A 86 -6.93 15.11 -0.44
N LYS A 87 -6.15 16.13 -0.10
CA LYS A 87 -5.36 16.92 -1.06
C LYS A 87 -4.03 16.27 -1.43
N MET A 88 -3.47 15.46 -0.53
CA MET A 88 -2.11 14.91 -0.68
C MET A 88 -2.10 13.47 -1.18
N LEU A 89 -3.11 12.67 -0.84
CA LEU A 89 -3.21 11.26 -1.22
C LEU A 89 -3.84 11.12 -2.62
N PRO A 90 -3.48 10.07 -3.38
CA PRO A 90 -4.18 9.77 -4.62
C PRO A 90 -5.65 9.44 -4.35
N LYS A 91 -6.54 9.83 -5.28
CA LYS A 91 -7.99 9.65 -5.12
C LYS A 91 -8.43 8.19 -5.02
N GLU A 92 -7.72 7.29 -5.69
CA GLU A 92 -7.95 5.85 -5.66
C GLU A 92 -6.59 5.18 -5.46
N PHE A 93 -6.39 4.57 -4.30
CA PHE A 93 -5.10 4.01 -3.92
C PHE A 93 -5.29 2.84 -2.95
N THR A 94 -4.62 1.73 -3.22
CA THR A 94 -4.71 0.51 -2.43
C THR A 94 -3.31 -0.01 -2.16
N ILE A 95 -3.03 -0.40 -0.91
CA ILE A 95 -1.79 -1.08 -0.52
C ILE A 95 -2.15 -2.41 0.13
N TRP A 96 -1.51 -3.48 -0.32
CA TRP A 96 -1.50 -4.78 0.35
C TRP A 96 -0.21 -4.93 1.14
N ILE A 97 -0.35 -5.31 2.41
CA ILE A 97 0.78 -5.49 3.33
C ILE A 97 0.71 -6.93 3.82
N ASP A 98 1.39 -7.81 3.10
CA ASP A 98 1.33 -9.24 3.28
C ASP A 98 2.70 -9.78 3.73
N PRO A 99 2.76 -10.97 4.36
CA PRO A 99 4.05 -11.61 4.63
C PRO A 99 4.89 -11.73 3.35
N HIS A 100 6.12 -11.21 3.43
CA HIS A 100 7.10 -11.23 2.33
C HIS A 100 6.79 -10.33 1.12
N ASP A 101 5.63 -9.70 1.07
CA ASP A 101 5.20 -8.88 -0.07
C ASP A 101 4.50 -7.59 0.38
N VAL A 102 4.89 -6.47 -0.22
CA VAL A 102 4.15 -5.23 -0.11
C VAL A 102 3.96 -4.71 -1.51
N SER A 103 2.72 -4.50 -1.90
CA SER A 103 2.36 -4.08 -3.25
C SER A 103 1.26 -3.04 -3.20
N TYR A 104 1.12 -2.27 -4.27
CA TYR A 104 0.15 -1.20 -4.34
C TYR A 104 -0.46 -1.07 -5.73
N ARG A 105 -1.61 -0.38 -5.78
CA ARG A 105 -2.28 0.04 -7.01
C ARG A 105 -2.79 1.46 -6.88
N ILE A 106 -2.58 2.27 -7.91
CA ILE A 106 -3.18 3.61 -8.06
C ILE A 106 -4.23 3.57 -9.16
N GLY A 107 -5.44 4.05 -8.87
CA GLY A 107 -6.59 3.93 -9.77
C GLY A 107 -7.31 2.59 -9.64
N GLU A 108 -8.53 2.53 -10.17
CA GLU A 108 -9.31 1.28 -10.23
C GLU A 108 -8.69 0.30 -11.24
N ASP A 109 -8.25 0.81 -12.39
CA ASP A 109 -7.65 0.05 -13.50
C ASP A 109 -6.11 0.09 -13.51
N GLY A 110 -5.49 0.53 -12.42
CA GLY A 110 -4.03 0.62 -12.34
C GLY A 110 -3.35 -0.76 -12.31
N SER A 111 -2.11 -0.83 -12.81
CA SER A 111 -1.24 -1.98 -12.58
C SER A 111 -0.91 -2.12 -11.09
N ILE A 112 -0.71 -3.37 -10.65
CA ILE A 112 -0.12 -3.67 -9.34
C ILE A 112 1.39 -3.54 -9.47
N CYS A 113 2.01 -2.82 -8.55
CA CYS A 113 3.45 -2.63 -8.51
C CYS A 113 3.98 -2.89 -7.08
N ASP A 114 5.20 -3.40 -6.98
CA ASP A 114 5.80 -3.79 -5.70
C ASP A 114 6.44 -2.60 -4.98
N ILE A 115 6.36 -2.60 -3.65
CA ILE A 115 7.11 -1.72 -2.75
C ILE A 115 8.29 -2.52 -2.19
N PRO A 116 9.54 -2.12 -2.48
CA PRO A 116 10.72 -2.80 -1.97
C PRO A 116 10.71 -2.90 -0.44
N LEU A 117 11.03 -4.09 0.08
CA LEU A 117 11.25 -4.29 1.51
C LEU A 117 12.59 -3.68 1.92
N HIS A 118 12.56 -2.67 2.79
CA HIS A 118 13.79 -2.06 3.29
C HIS A 118 14.49 -3.01 4.28
N ASP A 119 15.61 -3.58 3.86
CA ASP A 119 16.54 -4.19 4.79
C ASP A 119 17.33 -3.09 5.51
N THR A 120 17.08 -2.95 6.82
CA THR A 120 17.76 -1.97 7.68
C THR A 120 19.27 -2.29 7.87
N SER A 121 19.79 -3.35 7.24
CA SER A 121 21.18 -3.79 7.39
C SER A 121 22.22 -3.07 6.52
N LEU A 122 21.85 -2.16 5.60
CA LEU A 122 22.81 -1.53 4.66
C LEU A 122 22.64 -0.02 4.42
N ILE A 123 22.10 0.76 5.37
CA ILE A 123 21.99 2.21 5.15
C ILE A 123 23.36 2.88 5.31
N THR A 124 24.03 3.14 4.19
CA THR A 124 24.97 4.26 4.06
C THR A 124 24.18 5.56 3.84
N PRO A 125 24.65 6.74 4.30
CA PRO A 125 23.77 7.90 4.51
C PRO A 125 23.26 8.63 3.24
N ASN A 126 23.58 8.20 2.02
CA ASN A 126 23.46 9.06 0.83
C ASN A 126 22.76 8.41 -0.37
N THR A 127 21.53 7.93 -0.23
CA THR A 127 20.72 7.66 -1.43
C THR A 127 19.27 8.07 -1.20
N GLU A 128 18.94 9.28 -1.64
CA GLU A 128 17.55 9.64 -1.93
C GLU A 128 17.05 8.73 -3.06
N SER A 129 16.39 7.62 -2.72
CA SER A 129 15.66 6.85 -3.71
C SER A 129 14.41 7.65 -4.09
N SER A 130 14.51 8.39 -5.18
CA SER A 130 13.40 9.11 -5.81
C SER A 130 12.39 8.10 -6.37
N PHE A 131 11.45 7.64 -5.55
CA PHE A 131 10.23 7.03 -6.06
C PHE A 131 9.46 8.09 -6.83
N SER A 132 9.46 7.99 -8.16
CA SER A 132 8.70 8.84 -9.07
C SER A 132 7.47 8.07 -9.53
N PHE A 133 6.26 8.51 -9.17
CA PHE A 133 5.02 7.93 -9.75
C PHE A 133 4.86 8.26 -11.23
N ALA A 134 5.61 9.23 -11.76
CA ALA A 134 5.38 9.75 -13.11
C ALA A 134 5.74 8.76 -14.23
N ASN A 135 6.48 7.68 -13.94
CA ASN A 135 7.02 6.76 -14.96
C ASN A 135 6.74 5.27 -14.73
N GLN A 136 5.86 4.88 -13.80
CA GLN A 136 5.57 3.45 -13.57
C GLN A 136 4.35 2.99 -14.39
N HIS A 137 4.57 2.79 -15.69
CA HIS A 137 3.76 1.84 -16.47
C HIS A 137 4.34 0.45 -16.22
N CYS A 138 3.83 -0.26 -15.21
CA CYS A 138 4.25 -1.62 -14.89
C CYS A 138 3.79 -2.53 -16.05
N HIS A 139 4.74 -2.98 -16.88
CA HIS A 139 4.51 -3.92 -17.99
C HIS A 139 3.94 -5.23 -17.43
N SER A 140 2.73 -5.56 -17.87
CA SER A 140 2.08 -6.83 -17.58
C SER A 140 2.76 -7.98 -18.33
N GLU A 141 3.42 -8.89 -17.62
CA GLU A 141 3.58 -10.26 -18.07
C GLU A 141 2.98 -11.19 -17.03
N VAL A 142 1.78 -11.72 -17.32
CA VAL A 142 1.17 -12.82 -16.56
C VAL A 142 1.88 -14.10 -16.99
N PRO A 143 2.52 -14.87 -16.10
CA PRO A 143 3.02 -16.20 -16.44
C PRO A 143 1.82 -17.11 -16.70
N ARG A 144 1.66 -17.58 -17.94
CA ARG A 144 0.73 -18.68 -18.25
C ARG A 144 1.22 -19.94 -17.56
N SER A 145 0.54 -20.38 -16.51
CA SER A 145 0.60 -21.77 -16.09
C SER A 145 -0.79 -22.32 -15.73
N ASN A 146 -1.21 -23.26 -16.57
CA ASN A 146 -2.10 -24.40 -16.32
C ASN A 146 -3.50 -24.13 -15.76
N ILE A 147 -4.44 -23.82 -16.66
CA ILE A 147 -5.85 -24.15 -16.43
C ILE A 147 -6.13 -25.53 -17.02
N ILE A 148 -6.48 -26.45 -16.13
CA ILE A 148 -7.07 -27.76 -16.40
C ILE A 148 -8.43 -27.52 -17.06
N GLU A 149 -8.62 -28.02 -18.29
CA GLU A 149 -9.95 -28.05 -18.93
C GLU A 149 -10.86 -29.00 -18.16
N SER A 150 -11.91 -28.46 -17.54
CA SER A 150 -13.08 -29.21 -17.11
C SER A 150 -14.30 -28.72 -17.90
N THR A 151 -14.66 -29.54 -18.89
CA THR A 151 -15.98 -29.80 -19.51
C THR A 151 -17.22 -28.98 -19.13
N SER A 152 -17.99 -28.69 -20.19
CA SER A 152 -19.45 -28.45 -20.30
C SER A 152 -19.93 -27.03 -19.89
N VAL A 153 -20.79 -26.32 -20.62
CA VAL A 153 -22.05 -26.69 -21.30
C VAL A 153 -22.36 -25.69 -22.44
N SER A 154 -23.04 -26.16 -23.49
CA SER A 154 -23.57 -25.37 -24.62
C SER A 154 -24.69 -24.39 -24.22
N THR A 155 -24.81 -23.24 -24.89
CA THR A 155 -26.11 -22.78 -25.45
C THR A 155 -25.93 -21.60 -26.42
N PHE A 156 -26.95 -21.43 -27.26
CA PHE A 156 -27.00 -20.79 -28.57
C PHE A 156 -26.93 -19.25 -28.61
N ALA A 157 -26.63 -18.74 -29.81
CA ALA A 157 -26.67 -17.35 -30.26
C ALA A 157 -28.10 -16.75 -30.33
N PRO A 158 -28.21 -15.42 -30.56
CA PRO A 158 -29.31 -14.91 -31.36
C PRO A 158 -28.86 -14.00 -32.52
N CYS A 159 -29.53 -14.17 -33.67
CA CYS A 159 -30.14 -13.04 -34.39
C CYS A 159 -31.48 -12.72 -33.74
#